data_AF-C0C4U1-F1
#
_entry.id   AF-C0C4U1-F1
#
_cell.length_a   1.000
_cell.length_b   1.000
_cell.length_c   1.000
_cell.angle_alpha   90.00
_cell.angle_beta   90.00
_cell.angle_gamma   90.00
#
_symmetry.space_group_name_H-M   'P 1'
#
loop_
_entity.id
_entity.type
_entity.pdbx_description
1 polymer ?
#
loop_
_entity_poly.entity_id
_entity_poly.type
_entity_poly.pdbx_seq_one_letter_code
_entity_poly.pdbx_strand_id
1 'polypeptide(L)'
;MKKNAAPIFFIYGIIAGILCRLTDFCPADSIWCFSSVATLFGFWIICIVIIVLKSTSNLSSGINTFLYMFGMTLSFYVLKYILGLLSPAFDNDEFQTNLFILYSVLSLGCGIGAYILYWWNKEIKGNAVLYALPIGALLAETIGVLIYFMNNKVFLFQLLMDIIAFVTLGAMFYKRVKSKVIYTAAIFVITFTVYMIVYRPFLT
;
A
#
# COMPACT_ATOMS: atom_id res chain seq x y z
N MET A 1 -28.22 14.79 -0.64
CA MET A 1 -27.63 13.51 -0.18
C MET A 1 -26.45 13.14 -1.07
N LYS A 2 -25.20 13.26 -0.59
CA LYS A 2 -24.02 12.75 -1.34
C LYS A 2 -24.10 11.21 -1.30
N LYS A 3 -24.29 10.57 -2.46
CA LYS A 3 -24.28 9.10 -2.59
C LYS A 3 -23.01 8.55 -1.93
N ASN A 4 -23.18 7.61 -1.00
CA ASN A 4 -22.08 6.89 -0.36
C ASN A 4 -21.22 6.23 -1.45
N ALA A 5 -19.98 6.68 -1.62
CA ALA A 5 -19.01 6.10 -2.55
C ALA A 5 -18.41 4.77 -2.04
N ALA A 6 -18.71 4.41 -0.79
CA ALA A 6 -18.26 3.20 -0.09
C ALA A 6 -18.38 1.89 -0.89
N PRO A 7 -19.52 1.54 -1.54
CA PRO A 7 -19.63 0.28 -2.28
C PRO A 7 -18.73 0.22 -3.52
N ILE A 8 -18.39 1.36 -4.13
CA ILE A 8 -17.52 1.40 -5.32
C ILE A 8 -16.08 1.05 -4.94
N PHE A 9 -15.59 1.55 -3.81
CA PHE A 9 -14.24 1.22 -3.34
C PHE A 9 -14.09 -0.25 -2.94
N PHE A 10 -15.16 -0.86 -2.42
CA PHE A 10 -15.19 -2.31 -2.18
C PHE A 10 -15.03 -3.11 -3.48
N ILE A 11 -15.73 -2.73 -4.55
CA ILE A 11 -15.60 -3.37 -5.87
C ILE A 11 -14.18 -3.18 -6.44
N TYR A 12 -13.61 -1.98 -6.33
CA TYR A 12 -12.21 -1.75 -6.71
C TYR A 12 -11.23 -2.59 -5.90
N GLY A 13 -11.52 -2.81 -4.61
CA GLY A 13 -10.78 -3.72 -3.75
C GLY A 13 -10.83 -5.15 -4.29
N ILE A 14 -12.03 -5.65 -4.59
CA ILE A 14 -12.21 -7.00 -5.16
C ILE A 14 -11.39 -7.17 -6.44
N ILE A 15 -11.50 -6.22 -7.38
CA ILE A 15 -10.76 -6.25 -8.65
C ILE A 15 -9.26 -6.24 -8.39
N ALA A 16 -8.78 -5.36 -7.49
CA ALA A 16 -7.36 -5.28 -7.14
C ALA A 16 -6.85 -6.61 -6.54
N GLY A 17 -7.60 -7.26 -5.66
CA GLY A 17 -7.20 -8.54 -5.09
C GLY A 17 -7.21 -9.69 -6.09
N ILE A 18 -8.15 -9.69 -7.05
CA ILE A 18 -8.13 -10.63 -8.19
C ILE A 18 -6.87 -10.42 -9.02
N LEU A 19 -6.59 -9.18 -9.42
CA LEU A 19 -5.39 -8.86 -10.21
C LEU A 19 -4.11 -9.23 -9.47
N CYS A 20 -4.00 -8.91 -8.18
CA CYS A 20 -2.83 -9.26 -7.37
C CYS A 20 -2.62 -10.77 -7.24
N ARG A 21 -3.69 -11.58 -7.27
CA ARG A 21 -3.57 -13.03 -7.29
C ARG A 21 -3.22 -13.54 -8.68
N LEU A 22 -3.75 -12.94 -9.73
CA LEU A 22 -3.42 -13.30 -11.11
C LEU A 22 -1.96 -12.97 -11.45
N THR A 23 -1.37 -11.97 -10.81
CA THR A 23 0.05 -11.68 -10.99
C THR A 23 0.97 -12.72 -10.35
N ASP A 24 0.48 -13.56 -9.42
CA ASP A 24 1.26 -14.70 -8.90
C ASP A 24 1.60 -15.73 -10.00
N PHE A 25 0.88 -15.75 -11.13
CA PHE A 25 1.24 -16.58 -12.29
C PHE A 25 2.46 -16.05 -13.06
N CYS A 26 2.88 -14.80 -12.83
CA CYS A 26 4.05 -14.24 -13.47
C CYS A 26 5.35 -14.78 -12.82
N PRO A 27 6.39 -15.06 -13.62
CA PRO A 27 7.66 -15.58 -13.10
C PRO A 27 8.37 -14.55 -12.20
N ALA A 28 8.66 -14.98 -10.97
CA ALA A 28 9.40 -14.20 -9.98
C ALA A 28 10.88 -14.00 -10.37
N ASP A 29 11.45 -14.90 -11.16
CA ASP A 29 12.88 -14.88 -11.53
C ASP A 29 13.21 -13.89 -12.66
N SER A 30 12.21 -13.17 -13.16
CA SER A 30 12.42 -12.14 -14.18
C SER A 30 12.90 -10.83 -13.53
N ILE A 31 13.75 -10.09 -14.24
CA ILE A 31 14.21 -8.74 -13.81
C ILE A 31 13.03 -7.84 -13.47
N TRP A 32 11.95 -7.97 -14.24
CA TRP A 32 10.71 -7.21 -14.04
C TRP A 32 9.97 -7.60 -12.77
N CYS A 33 10.03 -8.87 -12.35
CA CYS A 33 9.39 -9.43 -11.16
C CYS A 33 7.96 -8.89 -10.96
N PHE A 34 7.08 -9.18 -11.93
CA PHE A 34 5.65 -8.87 -11.82
C PHE A 34 4.91 -9.80 -10.85
N SER A 35 5.62 -10.78 -10.28
CA SER A 35 5.04 -11.75 -9.36
C SER A 35 4.65 -11.10 -8.04
N SER A 36 3.54 -11.57 -7.47
CA SER A 36 3.04 -11.19 -6.15
C SER A 36 2.92 -9.69 -5.90
N VAL A 37 2.11 -9.02 -6.73
CA VAL A 37 1.88 -7.57 -6.56
C VAL A 37 1.33 -7.22 -5.17
N ALA A 38 0.65 -8.18 -4.53
CA ALA A 38 0.14 -8.06 -3.18
C ALA A 38 1.22 -7.85 -2.09
N THR A 39 2.49 -8.18 -2.35
CA THR A 39 3.55 -8.01 -1.35
C THR A 39 4.25 -6.66 -1.45
N LEU A 40 3.97 -5.86 -2.48
CA LEU A 40 4.56 -4.52 -2.64
C LEU A 40 3.91 -3.54 -1.67
N PHE A 41 4.68 -3.04 -0.71
CA PHE A 41 4.20 -2.08 0.27
C PHE A 41 3.87 -0.72 -0.38
N GLY A 42 4.57 -0.37 -1.46
CA GLY A 42 4.49 0.93 -2.11
C GLY A 42 3.22 1.04 -2.93
N PHE A 43 2.82 -0.06 -3.56
CA PHE A 43 1.53 -0.23 -4.20
C PHE A 43 0.39 0.08 -3.23
N TRP A 44 0.46 -0.46 -1.99
CA TRP A 44 -0.55 -0.21 -0.97
C TRP A 44 -0.59 1.26 -0.53
N ILE A 45 0.57 1.87 -0.29
CA ILE A 45 0.65 3.30 0.06
C ILE A 45 -0.02 4.16 -1.00
N ILE A 46 0.26 3.91 -2.28
CA ILE A 46 -0.30 4.69 -3.40
C ILE A 46 -1.82 4.55 -3.44
N CYS A 47 -2.34 3.33 -3.35
CA CYS A 47 -3.78 3.08 -3.33
C CYS A 47 -4.47 3.83 -2.19
N ILE A 48 -3.94 3.72 -0.97
CA ILE A 48 -4.49 4.39 0.21
C ILE A 48 -4.43 5.91 0.03
N VAL A 49 -3.31 6.47 -0.42
CA VAL A 49 -3.16 7.91 -0.67
C VAL A 49 -4.19 8.40 -1.68
N ILE A 50 -4.40 7.68 -2.79
CA ILE A 50 -5.40 8.06 -3.80
C ILE A 50 -6.82 8.05 -3.19
N ILE A 51 -7.14 7.03 -2.39
CA ILE A 51 -8.45 6.93 -1.72
C ILE A 51 -8.65 8.10 -0.74
N VAL A 52 -7.65 8.41 0.08
CA VAL A 52 -7.70 9.53 1.03
C VAL A 52 -7.85 10.87 0.30
N LEU A 53 -7.14 11.07 -0.81
CA LEU A 53 -7.22 12.30 -1.61
C LEU A 53 -8.58 12.48 -2.30
N LYS A 54 -9.23 11.39 -2.72
CA LYS A 54 -10.58 11.43 -3.33
C LYS A 54 -11.70 11.45 -2.31
N SER A 55 -11.41 11.17 -1.04
CA SER A 55 -12.41 11.15 0.01
C SER A 55 -12.85 12.56 0.41
N THR A 56 -14.07 12.66 0.93
CA THR A 56 -14.69 13.97 1.25
C THR A 56 -14.73 14.29 2.74
N SER A 57 -14.46 13.30 3.59
CA SER A 57 -14.44 13.44 5.05
C SER A 57 -13.51 12.40 5.67
N ASN A 58 -13.10 12.61 6.92
CA ASN A 58 -12.27 11.67 7.67
C ASN A 58 -12.92 10.28 7.72
N LEU A 59 -14.22 10.23 8.06
CA LEU A 59 -14.97 8.98 8.14
C LEU A 59 -15.08 8.30 6.77
N SER A 60 -15.32 9.08 5.71
CA SER A 60 -15.31 8.54 4.34
C SER A 60 -13.95 7.97 3.97
N SER A 61 -12.84 8.65 4.30
CA SER A 61 -11.48 8.16 4.04
C SER A 61 -11.22 6.82 4.72
N GLY A 62 -11.60 6.71 5.99
CA GLY A 62 -11.44 5.47 6.75
C GLY A 62 -12.29 4.33 6.23
N ILE A 63 -13.59 4.56 6.01
CA ILE A 63 -14.52 3.53 5.51
C ILE A 63 -14.12 3.08 4.09
N ASN A 64 -13.83 4.02 3.19
CA ASN A 64 -13.44 3.68 1.82
C ASN A 64 -12.14 2.87 1.78
N THR A 65 -11.16 3.23 2.62
CA THR A 65 -9.89 2.51 2.70
C THR A 65 -10.07 1.12 3.31
N PHE A 66 -10.84 1.01 4.40
CA PHE A 66 -11.18 -0.28 4.99
C PHE A 66 -11.86 -1.20 3.97
N LEU A 67 -12.90 -0.72 3.31
CA LEU A 67 -13.64 -1.51 2.31
C LEU A 67 -12.77 -1.92 1.13
N TYR A 68 -11.88 -1.05 0.66
CA TYR A 68 -10.93 -1.39 -0.39
C TYR A 68 -9.98 -2.51 0.05
N MET A 69 -9.32 -2.36 1.20
CA MET A 69 -8.35 -3.35 1.71
C MET A 69 -9.03 -4.67 2.09
N PHE A 70 -10.23 -4.62 2.66
CA PHE A 70 -11.01 -5.80 3.03
C PHE A 70 -11.53 -6.54 1.79
N GLY A 71 -12.11 -5.83 0.82
CA GLY A 71 -12.62 -6.43 -0.42
C GLY A 71 -11.52 -7.13 -1.23
N MET A 72 -10.33 -6.55 -1.23
CA MET A 72 -9.13 -7.15 -1.82
C MET A 72 -8.64 -8.37 -1.04
N THR A 73 -8.56 -8.31 0.29
CA THR A 73 -8.19 -9.47 1.12
C THR A 73 -9.15 -10.63 0.86
N LEU A 74 -10.46 -10.35 0.85
CA LEU A 74 -11.50 -11.32 0.55
C LEU A 74 -11.29 -11.94 -0.84
N SER A 75 -11.16 -11.13 -1.88
CA SER A 75 -10.99 -11.68 -3.24
C SER A 75 -9.67 -12.41 -3.44
N PHE A 76 -8.57 -11.95 -2.83
CA PHE A 76 -7.25 -12.57 -2.93
C PHE A 76 -7.20 -13.97 -2.30
N TYR A 77 -7.84 -14.17 -1.14
CA TYR A 77 -7.89 -15.48 -0.47
C TYR A 77 -8.99 -16.39 -1.04
N VAL A 78 -10.16 -15.86 -1.39
CA VAL A 78 -11.22 -16.65 -2.04
C VAL A 78 -10.75 -17.14 -3.41
N LEU A 79 -10.11 -16.30 -4.21
CA LEU A 79 -9.59 -16.71 -5.53
C LEU A 79 -8.45 -17.73 -5.37
N LYS A 80 -7.60 -17.61 -4.34
CA LYS A 80 -6.59 -18.65 -4.04
C LYS A 80 -7.23 -20.01 -3.82
N TYR A 81 -8.29 -20.05 -3.02
CA TYR A 81 -9.01 -21.29 -2.73
C TYR A 81 -9.63 -21.90 -3.99
N ILE A 82 -10.29 -21.08 -4.82
CA ILE A 82 -10.86 -21.52 -6.10
C ILE A 82 -9.77 -22.03 -7.05
N LEU A 83 -8.63 -21.34 -7.15
CA LEU A 83 -7.52 -21.75 -8.01
C LEU A 83 -6.82 -23.01 -7.50
N GLY A 84 -6.75 -23.22 -6.18
CA GLY A 84 -6.24 -24.45 -5.58
C GLY A 84 -7.06 -25.69 -5.99
N LEU A 85 -8.38 -25.53 -6.17
CA LEU A 85 -9.24 -26.61 -6.70
C LEU A 85 -8.99 -26.93 -8.19
N LEU A 86 -8.39 -26.00 -8.94
CA LEU A 86 -8.25 -26.09 -10.40
C LEU A 86 -6.82 -26.37 -10.86
N SER A 87 -5.80 -26.07 -10.04
CA SER A 87 -4.40 -26.17 -10.43
C SER A 87 -3.51 -26.61 -9.26
N PRO A 88 -2.65 -27.64 -9.46
CA PRO A 88 -1.72 -28.11 -8.43
C PRO A 88 -0.65 -27.09 -8.05
N ALA A 89 -0.45 -26.04 -8.86
CA ALA A 89 0.48 -24.95 -8.52
C ALA A 89 -0.02 -24.06 -7.35
N PHE A 90 -1.33 -24.09 -7.08
CA PHE A 90 -1.95 -23.37 -5.95
C PHE A 90 -2.51 -24.33 -4.91
N ASP A 91 -2.19 -25.62 -5.01
CA ASP A 91 -2.67 -26.65 -4.11
C ASP A 91 -2.20 -26.32 -2.70
N ASN A 92 -3.16 -25.91 -1.88
CA ASN A 92 -3.01 -25.79 -0.45
C ASN A 92 -4.22 -26.56 0.06
N ASP A 93 -3.98 -27.63 0.81
CA ASP A 93 -5.04 -28.54 1.29
C ASP A 93 -6.18 -27.82 2.04
N GLU A 94 -5.95 -26.58 2.52
CA GLU A 94 -6.91 -25.82 3.30
C GLU A 94 -6.94 -24.30 3.00
N PHE A 95 -8.10 -23.69 3.21
CA PHE A 95 -8.25 -22.23 3.24
C PHE A 95 -7.42 -21.64 4.38
N GLN A 96 -6.54 -20.68 4.06
CA GLN A 96 -5.61 -20.06 5.02
C GLN A 96 -6.30 -19.06 5.97
N THR A 97 -7.18 -19.58 6.84
CA THR A 97 -8.04 -18.82 7.73
C THR A 97 -7.27 -17.86 8.64
N ASN A 98 -6.13 -18.31 9.20
CA ASN A 98 -5.31 -17.47 10.09
C ASN A 98 -4.76 -16.23 9.37
N LEU A 99 -4.26 -16.39 8.15
CA LEU A 99 -3.77 -15.27 7.35
C LEU A 99 -4.92 -14.36 6.90
N PHE A 100 -6.04 -14.95 6.47
CA PHE A 100 -7.24 -14.17 6.12
C PHE A 100 -7.71 -13.28 7.27
N ILE A 101 -7.77 -13.82 8.50
CA ILE A 101 -8.15 -13.05 9.69
C ILE A 101 -7.11 -11.95 9.97
N LEU A 102 -5.82 -12.27 9.94
CA LEU A 102 -4.74 -11.30 10.16
C LEU A 102 -4.84 -10.10 9.20
N TYR A 103 -4.97 -10.35 7.90
CA TYR A 103 -5.09 -9.28 6.90
C TYR A 103 -6.43 -8.55 6.99
N SER A 104 -7.51 -9.21 7.42
CA SER A 104 -8.78 -8.55 7.70
C SER A 104 -8.66 -7.58 8.88
N VAL A 105 -7.94 -7.95 9.94
CA VAL A 105 -7.65 -7.04 11.07
C VAL A 105 -6.73 -5.90 10.64
N LEU A 106 -5.70 -6.20 9.84
CA LEU A 106 -4.82 -5.16 9.29
C LEU A 106 -5.59 -4.17 8.41
N SER A 107 -6.60 -4.62 7.66
CA SER A 107 -7.46 -3.76 6.85
C SER A 107 -8.23 -2.74 7.70
N LEU A 108 -8.66 -3.12 8.92
CA LEU A 108 -9.23 -2.18 9.89
C LEU A 108 -8.19 -1.17 10.35
N GLY A 109 -6.96 -1.62 10.63
CA GLY A 109 -5.83 -0.75 10.94
C GLY A 109 -5.55 0.28 9.84
N CYS A 110 -5.55 -0.13 8.57
CA CYS A 110 -5.43 0.76 7.42
C CYS A 110 -6.59 1.77 7.33
N GLY A 111 -7.82 1.35 7.65
CA GLY A 111 -8.97 2.24 7.73
C GLY A 111 -8.80 3.33 8.81
N ILE A 112 -8.34 2.95 10.00
CA ILE A 112 -8.04 3.91 11.08
C ILE A 112 -6.90 4.84 10.67
N GLY A 113 -5.83 4.31 10.08
CA GLY A 113 -4.72 5.11 9.55
C GLY A 113 -5.18 6.14 8.52
N ALA A 114 -6.02 5.74 7.56
CA ALA A 114 -6.58 6.63 6.55
C ALA A 114 -7.53 7.68 7.10
N TYR A 115 -8.27 7.36 8.17
CA TYR A 115 -9.08 8.33 8.92
C TYR A 115 -8.22 9.44 9.51
N ILE A 116 -7.08 9.07 10.13
CA ILE A 116 -6.12 10.01 10.73
C ILE A 116 -5.40 10.79 9.63
N LEU A 117 -4.91 10.12 8.58
CA LEU A 117 -4.20 10.77 7.47
C LEU A 117 -5.01 11.88 6.84
N TYR A 118 -6.34 11.73 6.71
CA TYR A 118 -7.20 12.78 6.15
C TYR A 118 -7.12 14.12 6.91
N TRP A 119 -6.67 14.14 8.17
CA TRP A 119 -6.41 15.39 8.90
C TRP A 119 -5.30 16.24 8.28
N TRP A 120 -4.51 15.71 7.35
CA TRP A 120 -3.57 16.48 6.53
C TRP A 120 -4.21 17.61 5.72
N ASN A 121 -5.53 17.59 5.51
CA ASN A 121 -6.24 18.62 4.76
C ASN A 121 -6.74 19.73 5.69
N LYS A 122 -6.62 19.56 7.02
CA LYS A 122 -7.01 20.56 8.01
C LYS A 122 -5.81 21.45 8.36
N GLU A 123 -6.09 22.68 8.76
CA GLU A 123 -5.09 23.67 9.18
C GLU A 123 -4.52 23.39 10.59
N ILE A 124 -3.97 22.19 10.80
CA ILE A 124 -3.33 21.80 12.06
C ILE A 124 -1.80 21.92 11.94
N LYS A 125 -1.11 22.20 13.05
CA LYS A 125 0.37 22.29 13.09
C LYS A 125 1.07 21.01 12.62
N GLY A 126 0.45 19.84 12.84
CA GLY A 126 0.96 18.51 12.44
C GLY A 126 0.71 18.12 10.98
N ASN A 127 0.09 18.99 10.18
CA ASN A 127 -0.27 18.71 8.79
C ASN A 127 0.95 18.29 7.94
N ALA A 128 2.08 18.98 8.11
CA ALA A 128 3.32 18.67 7.41
C ALA A 128 3.82 17.24 7.68
N VAL A 129 3.67 16.75 8.92
CA VAL A 129 4.07 15.38 9.29
C VAL A 129 3.13 14.34 8.68
N LEU A 130 1.83 14.63 8.63
CA LEU A 130 0.85 13.72 8.03
C LEU A 130 1.04 13.55 6.53
N TYR A 131 1.38 14.62 5.80
CA TYR A 131 1.78 14.51 4.39
C TYR A 131 3.12 13.79 4.22
N ALA A 132 4.04 13.90 5.18
CA ALA A 132 5.34 13.23 5.11
C ALA A 132 5.25 11.71 5.36
N LEU A 133 4.27 11.23 6.12
CA LEU A 133 4.10 9.80 6.45
C LEU A 133 4.14 8.87 5.22
N PRO A 134 3.23 8.99 4.24
CA PRO A 134 3.24 8.09 3.08
C PRO A 134 4.49 8.28 2.22
N ILE A 135 5.03 9.49 2.11
CA ILE A 135 6.21 9.78 1.28
C ILE A 135 7.47 9.21 1.90
N GLY A 136 7.64 9.34 3.21
CA GLY A 136 8.76 8.78 3.95
C GLY A 136 8.76 7.26 3.93
N ALA A 137 7.59 6.64 4.07
CA ALA A 137 7.42 5.19 3.95
C ALA A 137 7.75 4.67 2.54
N LEU A 138 7.29 5.36 1.50
CA LEU A 138 7.58 5.03 0.10
C LEU A 138 9.07 5.19 -0.24
N LEU A 139 9.73 6.21 0.33
CA LEU A 139 11.18 6.39 0.18
C LEU A 139 11.97 5.29 0.89
N ALA A 140 11.52 4.84 2.06
CA ALA A 140 12.16 3.73 2.78
C ALA A 140 12.11 2.44 1.97
N GLU A 141 10.97 2.17 1.36
CA GLU A 141 10.80 1.04 0.45
C GLU A 141 11.67 1.16 -0.78
N THR A 142 11.68 2.33 -1.43
CA THR A 142 12.54 2.60 -2.58
C THR A 142 14.00 2.26 -2.28
N ILE A 143 14.49 2.66 -1.10
CA ILE A 143 15.86 2.35 -0.66
C ILE A 143 16.03 0.83 -0.43
N GLY A 144 15.08 0.20 0.27
CA GLY A 144 15.16 -1.23 0.56
C GLY A 144 15.15 -2.10 -0.71
N VAL A 145 14.25 -1.80 -1.63
CA VAL A 145 14.12 -2.47 -2.93
C VAL A 145 15.35 -2.18 -3.81
N LEU A 146 15.88 -0.95 -3.78
CA LEU A 146 17.10 -0.62 -4.54
C LEU A 146 18.30 -1.47 -4.09
N ILE A 147 18.51 -1.62 -2.79
CA ILE A 147 19.59 -2.47 -2.24
C ILE A 147 19.38 -3.92 -2.68
N TYR A 148 18.14 -4.43 -2.56
CA TYR A 148 17.80 -5.79 -2.96
C TYR A 148 18.01 -6.01 -4.47
N PHE A 149 17.60 -5.05 -5.30
CA PHE A 149 17.78 -5.06 -6.75
C PHE A 149 19.27 -5.06 -7.12
N MET A 150 20.10 -4.26 -6.44
CA MET A 150 21.53 -4.23 -6.70
C MET A 150 22.19 -5.60 -6.50
N ASN A 151 21.77 -6.33 -5.47
CA ASN A 151 22.31 -7.64 -5.08
C ASN A 151 21.75 -8.79 -5.94
N ASN A 152 20.44 -8.81 -6.18
CA ASN A 152 19.74 -9.96 -6.78
C ASN A 152 19.25 -9.74 -8.21
N LYS A 153 19.33 -8.51 -8.75
CA LYS A 153 18.88 -8.10 -10.11
C LYS A 153 17.40 -8.35 -10.41
N VAL A 154 16.56 -8.46 -9.39
CA VAL A 154 15.10 -8.66 -9.47
C VAL A 154 14.34 -7.49 -8.80
N PHE A 155 13.06 -7.28 -9.15
CA PHE A 155 12.18 -6.19 -8.67
C PHE A 155 12.36 -4.81 -9.35
N LEU A 156 12.76 -4.78 -10.62
CA LEU A 156 12.88 -3.52 -11.36
C LEU A 156 11.54 -2.76 -11.47
N PHE A 157 10.44 -3.48 -11.70
CA PHE A 157 9.11 -2.85 -11.81
C PHE A 157 8.72 -2.12 -10.52
N GLN A 158 8.91 -2.77 -9.38
CA GLN A 158 8.65 -2.19 -8.06
C GLN A 158 9.46 -0.92 -7.85
N LEU A 159 10.77 -1.00 -8.09
CA LEU A 159 11.68 0.13 -7.93
C LEU A 159 11.24 1.34 -8.77
N LEU A 160 10.89 1.12 -10.05
CA LEU A 160 10.43 2.19 -10.93
C LEU A 160 9.10 2.79 -10.45
N MET A 161 8.15 1.95 -10.05
CA MET A 161 6.84 2.35 -9.56
C MET A 161 6.97 3.21 -8.29
N ASP A 162 7.80 2.78 -7.34
CA ASP A 162 8.04 3.50 -6.09
C ASP A 162 8.75 4.85 -6.32
N ILE A 163 9.77 4.89 -7.20
CA ILE A 163 10.45 6.14 -7.57
C ILE A 163 9.46 7.13 -8.21
N ILE A 164 8.68 6.68 -9.18
CA ILE A 164 7.69 7.53 -9.87
C ILE A 164 6.66 8.05 -8.87
N ALA A 165 6.15 7.18 -8.01
CA ALA A 165 5.18 7.57 -6.99
C ALA A 165 5.78 8.53 -5.95
N PHE A 166 7.03 8.31 -5.53
CA PHE A 166 7.73 9.20 -4.60
C PHE A 166 7.90 10.60 -5.18
N VAL A 167 8.34 10.70 -6.43
CA VAL A 167 8.53 11.99 -7.11
C VAL A 167 7.19 12.69 -7.31
N THR A 168 6.18 11.98 -7.83
CA THR A 168 4.88 12.60 -8.16
C THR A 168 4.08 13.00 -6.92
N LEU A 169 3.90 12.09 -5.95
CA LEU A 169 3.18 12.38 -4.70
C LEU A 169 3.99 13.35 -3.83
N GLY A 170 5.31 13.18 -3.77
CA GLY A 170 6.21 14.05 -3.03
C GLY A 170 6.16 15.49 -3.53
N ALA A 171 6.20 15.71 -4.85
CA ALA A 171 6.05 17.04 -5.45
C ALA A 171 4.65 17.64 -5.22
N MET A 172 3.60 16.81 -5.32
CA MET A 172 2.23 17.25 -5.08
C MET A 172 2.03 17.69 -3.63
N PHE A 173 2.54 16.95 -2.65
CA PHE A 173 2.42 17.30 -1.23
C PHE A 173 3.32 18.45 -0.83
N TYR A 174 4.53 18.54 -1.38
CA TYR A 174 5.41 19.68 -1.14
C TYR A 174 4.78 21.02 -1.52
N LYS A 175 3.92 21.05 -2.56
CA LYS A 175 3.15 22.24 -2.95
C LYS A 175 2.00 22.57 -1.99
N ARG A 176 1.45 21.57 -1.29
CA ARG A 176 0.28 21.73 -0.39
C ARG A 176 0.68 22.05 1.05
N VAL A 177 1.89 21.71 1.46
CA VAL A 177 2.34 21.90 2.84
C VAL A 177 2.71 23.35 3.14
N LYS A 178 2.26 23.86 4.30
CA LYS A 178 2.64 25.19 4.81
C LYS A 178 4.13 25.27 5.21
N SER A 179 4.60 24.34 6.02
CA SER A 179 5.99 24.30 6.50
C SER A 179 6.81 23.26 5.74
N LYS A 180 7.53 23.71 4.71
CA LYS A 180 8.40 22.86 3.88
C LYS A 180 9.53 22.21 4.69
N VAL A 181 10.07 22.93 5.68
CA VAL A 181 11.16 22.45 6.54
C VAL A 181 10.71 21.29 7.42
N ILE A 182 9.54 21.40 8.06
CA ILE A 182 9.01 20.32 8.91
C ILE A 182 8.68 19.10 8.06
N TYR A 183 8.13 19.29 6.85
CA TYR A 183 7.83 18.20 5.94
C TYR A 183 9.07 17.44 5.49
N THR A 184 10.12 18.13 5.04
CA THR A 184 11.36 17.47 4.64
C THR A 184 12.04 16.76 5.80
N ALA A 185 12.13 17.41 6.97
CA ALA A 185 12.66 16.77 8.18
C ALA A 185 11.87 15.52 8.58
N ALA A 186 10.53 15.59 8.53
CA ALA A 186 9.66 14.46 8.84
C ALA A 186 9.84 13.32 7.84
N ILE A 187 10.00 13.59 6.54
CA ILE A 187 10.29 12.55 5.53
C ILE A 187 11.53 11.76 5.97
N PHE A 188 12.64 12.43 6.26
CA PHE A 188 13.88 11.74 6.64
C PHE A 188 13.74 10.91 7.92
N VAL A 189 13.07 11.44 8.95
CA VAL A 189 12.84 10.71 10.20
C VAL A 189 11.97 9.48 9.98
N ILE A 190 10.88 9.63 9.21
CA ILE A 190 9.95 8.54 8.90
C ILE A 190 10.64 7.49 8.02
N THR A 191 11.37 7.91 6.99
CA THR A 191 12.15 7.02 6.13
C THR A 191 13.16 6.21 6.93
N PHE A 192 13.94 6.87 7.79
CA PHE A 192 14.90 6.19 8.65
C PHE A 192 14.23 5.17 9.58
N THR A 193 13.12 5.56 10.21
CA THR A 193 12.39 4.70 11.15
C THR A 193 11.80 3.47 10.44
N VAL A 194 11.11 3.68 9.32
CA VAL A 194 10.51 2.60 8.53
C VAL A 194 11.59 1.69 7.95
N TYR A 195 12.70 2.24 7.46
CA TYR A 195 13.83 1.46 6.96
C TYR A 195 14.42 0.56 8.06
N MET A 196 14.66 1.10 9.26
CA MET A 196 15.28 0.34 10.35
C MET A 196 14.37 -0.75 10.92
N ILE A 197 13.07 -0.51 11.00
CA ILE A 197 12.11 -1.46 11.60
C ILE A 197 11.64 -2.49 10.58
N VAL A 198 11.33 -2.04 9.35
CA VAL A 198 10.69 -2.90 8.35
C VAL A 198 11.73 -3.49 7.42
N TYR A 199 12.58 -2.68 6.76
CA TYR A 199 13.41 -3.17 5.66
C TYR A 199 14.74 -3.79 6.08
N ARG A 200 15.42 -3.20 7.07
CA ARG A 200 16.73 -3.69 7.54
C ARG A 200 16.70 -5.17 7.94
N PRO A 201 15.70 -5.69 8.68
CA PRO A 201 15.64 -7.11 9.03
C PRO A 201 15.56 -8.07 7.83
N PHE A 202 15.06 -7.61 6.67
CA PHE A 202 14.98 -8.43 5.46
C PHE A 202 16.23 -8.33 4.57
N LEU A 203 17.14 -7.40 4.86
CA LEU A 203 18.37 -7.16 4.09
C LEU A 203 19.63 -7.69 4.76
N THR A 204 19.54 -8.15 6.01
CA THR A 204 20.61 -8.83 6.77
C THR A 204 20.44 -10.34 6.70
#